data_AF-A0A838KHL1-F1
#
_entry.id   AF-A0A838KHL1-F1
#
_cell.length_a   1.000
_cell.length_b   1.000
_cell.length_c   1.000
_cell.angle_alpha   90.00
_cell.angle_beta   90.00
_cell.angle_gamma   90.00
#
_symmetry.space_group_name_H-M   'P 1'
#
loop_
_entity.id
_entity.type
_entity.pdbx_description
1 polymer ?
#
loop_
_entity_poly.entity_id
_entity_poly.type
_entity_poly.pdbx_seq_one_letter_code
_entity_poly.pdbx_strand_id
1 'polypeptide(L)'
;MFLDCRGSGSPTVVLEAGLTGDLRTWERVVPDVKKQTRVCAYDRANIGRSEPAPTPRTAADLVQDLDTLLKAAGEKPPYVLVGSRSAA
;
A
#
# COMPACT_ATOMS: atom_id res chain seq x y z
N MET A 1 6.50 -1.68 8.82
CA MET A 1 6.21 -0.98 7.55
C MET A 1 5.12 0.03 7.80
N PHE A 2 5.17 1.14 7.06
CA PHE A 2 4.22 2.24 7.14
C PHE A 2 3.00 2.02 6.24
N LEU A 3 1.82 2.31 6.78
CA LEU A 3 0.52 2.21 6.12
C LEU A 3 -0.35 3.41 6.54
N ASP A 4 -1.01 4.06 5.59
CA ASP A 4 -2.04 5.07 5.85
C ASP A 4 -3.37 4.63 5.22
N CYS A 5 -4.37 4.40 6.08
CA CYS A 5 -5.71 4.01 5.66
C CYS A 5 -6.72 5.11 5.97
N ARG A 6 -7.54 5.44 4.96
CA ARG A 6 -8.57 6.49 5.00
C ARG A 6 -9.92 5.93 4.56
N GLY A 7 -10.98 6.60 5.01
CA GLY A 7 -12.35 6.18 4.69
C GLY A 7 -12.76 4.89 5.44
N SER A 8 -13.94 4.41 5.10
CA SER A 8 -14.57 3.23 5.70
C SER A 8 -15.46 2.54 4.66
N GLY A 9 -15.87 1.30 4.95
CA GLY A 9 -16.65 0.48 4.02
C GLY A 9 -15.84 -0.68 3.44
N SER A 10 -16.40 -1.31 2.41
CA SER A 10 -15.84 -2.48 1.74
C SER A 10 -16.13 -2.38 0.24
N PRO A 11 -15.22 -2.84 -0.65
CA PRO A 11 -13.94 -3.51 -0.36
C PRO A 11 -12.83 -2.55 0.06
N THR A 12 -11.82 -3.03 0.79
CA THR A 12 -10.59 -2.25 1.02
C THR A 12 -9.79 -2.16 -0.28
N VAL A 13 -9.57 -0.94 -0.75
CA VAL A 13 -8.67 -0.63 -1.87
C VAL A 13 -7.24 -0.49 -1.34
N VAL A 14 -6.31 -1.28 -1.84
CA VAL A 14 -4.89 -1.25 -1.47
C VAL A 14 -4.08 -0.65 -2.62
N LEU A 15 -3.33 0.42 -2.34
CA LEU A 15 -2.60 1.21 -3.33
C LEU A 15 -1.10 0.92 -3.24
N GLU A 16 -0.56 0.30 -4.28
CA GLU A 16 0.86 -0.04 -4.43
C GLU A 16 1.55 0.94 -5.37
N ALA A 17 2.59 1.62 -4.86
CA ALA A 17 3.37 2.55 -5.65
C ALA A 17 4.35 1.82 -6.59
N GLY A 18 4.74 2.48 -7.69
CA GLY A 18 5.76 1.97 -8.61
C GLY A 18 7.11 1.70 -7.95
N LEU A 19 8.06 1.10 -8.68
CA LEU A 19 9.33 0.56 -8.17
C LEU A 19 10.10 1.48 -7.20
N THR A 20 10.09 2.79 -7.44
CA THR A 20 10.79 3.79 -6.62
C THR A 20 9.83 4.73 -5.87
N GLY A 21 8.52 4.57 -6.08
CA GLY A 21 7.50 5.43 -5.51
C GLY A 21 7.11 5.01 -4.10
N ASP A 22 6.61 5.97 -3.34
CA ASP A 22 6.01 5.79 -2.02
C ASP A 22 4.52 6.15 -2.06
N LEU A 23 3.83 6.08 -0.92
CA LEU A 23 2.40 6.36 -0.80
C LEU A 23 1.98 7.73 -1.34
N ARG A 24 2.90 8.71 -1.45
CA ARG A 24 2.59 10.05 -1.94
C ARG A 24 2.20 10.06 -3.42
N THR A 25 2.59 9.00 -4.15
CA THR A 25 2.09 8.70 -5.50
C THR A 25 0.56 8.78 -5.59
N TRP A 26 -0.14 8.52 -4.48
CA TRP A 26 -1.59 8.42 -4.42
C TRP A 26 -2.30 9.63 -3.78
N GLU A 27 -1.59 10.72 -3.48
CA GLU A 27 -2.15 11.91 -2.80
C GLU A 27 -3.39 12.50 -3.48
N ARG A 28 -3.44 12.42 -4.82
CA ARG A 28 -4.59 12.90 -5.62
C ARG A 28 -5.72 11.88 -5.76
N VAL A 29 -5.47 10.61 -5.51
CA VAL A 29 -6.45 9.52 -5.68
C VAL A 29 -7.18 9.23 -4.37
N VAL A 30 -6.46 9.18 -3.25
CA VAL A 30 -7.02 8.87 -1.92
C VAL A 30 -8.21 9.75 -1.54
N PRO A 31 -8.21 11.09 -1.78
CA PRO A 31 -9.33 11.95 -1.38
C PRO A 31 -10.67 11.58 -2.00
N ASP A 32 -10.68 11.03 -3.22
CA ASP A 32 -11.90 10.64 -3.91
C ASP A 32 -12.32 9.21 -3.59
N VAL A 33 -11.36 8.26 -3.54
CA VAL A 33 -11.67 6.86 -3.21
C VAL A 33 -12.21 6.73 -1.79
N LYS A 34 -11.65 7.47 -0.82
CA LYS A 34 -12.07 7.41 0.59
C LYS A 34 -13.53 7.81 0.83
N LYS A 35 -14.14 8.53 -0.13
CA LYS A 35 -15.57 8.93 -0.06
C LYS A 35 -16.50 7.74 -0.34
N GLN A 36 -16.00 6.69 -0.99
CA GLN A 36 -16.79 5.55 -1.45
C GLN A 36 -16.49 4.30 -0.63
N THR A 37 -15.23 4.08 -0.24
CA THR A 37 -14.82 2.89 0.48
C THR A 37 -13.56 3.13 1.31
N ARG A 38 -13.13 2.11 2.05
CA ARG A 38 -11.83 2.08 2.72
C ARG A 38 -10.70 2.01 1.70
N VAL A 39 -9.71 2.89 1.83
CA VAL A 39 -8.53 2.93 0.96
C VAL A 39 -7.25 3.02 1.79
N CYS A 40 -6.25 2.26 1.42
CA CYS A 40 -5.01 2.04 2.16
C CYS A 40 -3.82 2.21 1.21
N ALA A 41 -2.93 3.15 1.47
CA ALA A 41 -1.67 3.33 0.75
C ALA A 41 -0.51 3.04 1.69
N TYR A 42 0.51 2.32 1.20
CA TYR A 42 1.64 1.91 2.02
C TYR A 42 2.97 2.21 1.33
N ASP A 43 4.01 2.27 2.16
CA ASP A 43 5.39 2.33 1.68
C ASP A 43 6.00 0.93 1.78
N ARG A 44 6.60 0.43 0.70
CA ARG A 44 7.40 -0.80 0.78
C ARG A 44 8.61 -0.60 1.68
N ALA A 45 9.11 -1.68 2.28
CA ALA A 45 10.36 -1.65 3.03
C ALA A 45 11.50 -1.01 2.20
N ASN A 46 12.39 -0.27 2.87
CA ASN A 46 13.43 0.57 2.25
C ASN A 46 12.94 1.80 1.44
N ILE A 47 11.64 2.13 1.46
CA ILE A 47 11.08 3.30 0.76
C ILE A 47 10.27 4.16 1.75
N GLY A 48 10.30 5.48 1.53
CA GLY A 48 9.43 6.43 2.24
C GLY A 48 9.60 6.39 3.75
N ARG A 49 8.52 6.08 4.46
CA ARG A 49 8.45 6.01 5.92
C ARG A 49 8.59 4.60 6.48
N SER A 50 8.69 3.59 5.63
CA SER A 50 8.88 2.21 6.05
C SER A 50 10.31 1.94 6.49
N GLU A 51 10.44 1.01 7.42
CA GLU A 51 11.70 0.59 7.99
C GLU A 51 12.59 -0.11 6.95
N PRO A 52 13.91 -0.12 7.15
CA PRO A 52 14.82 -0.88 6.32
C PRO A 52 14.55 -2.39 6.39
N ALA A 53 14.84 -3.10 5.30
CA ALA A 53 14.85 -4.56 5.23
C ALA A 53 16.10 -5.06 4.48
N PRO A 54 16.63 -6.26 4.82
CA PRO A 54 17.81 -6.83 4.15
C PRO A 54 17.63 -6.92 2.63
N THR A 55 18.71 -6.69 1.88
CA THR A 55 18.75 -6.79 0.42
C THR A 55 19.66 -7.95 -0.02
N PRO A 56 19.42 -8.58 -1.20
CA PRO A 56 18.38 -8.27 -2.18
C PRO A 56 16.96 -8.67 -1.73
N ARG A 57 15.94 -7.98 -2.25
CA ARG A 57 14.52 -8.29 -2.02
C ARG A 57 13.94 -9.01 -3.23
N THR A 58 13.14 -10.03 -3.00
CA THR A 58 12.40 -10.77 -4.03
C THR A 58 10.95 -10.34 -4.10
N ALA A 59 10.23 -10.70 -5.17
CA ALA A 59 8.79 -10.49 -5.25
C ALA A 59 8.02 -11.23 -4.14
N ALA A 60 8.50 -12.41 -3.72
CA ALA A 60 7.90 -13.16 -2.62
C ALA A 60 8.00 -12.40 -1.29
N ASP A 61 9.15 -11.76 -1.03
CA ASP A 61 9.34 -10.93 0.16
C ASP A 61 8.35 -9.75 0.17
N LEU A 62 8.14 -9.10 -0.98
CA LEU A 62 7.19 -7.98 -1.10
C LEU A 62 5.73 -8.40 -0.87
N VAL A 63 5.34 -9.58 -1.37
CA VAL A 63 3.99 -10.12 -1.14
C VAL A 63 3.80 -10.50 0.32
N GLN A 64 4.79 -11.15 0.93
CA GLN A 64 4.73 -11.53 2.35
C GLN A 64 4.66 -10.31 3.27
N ASP A 65 5.45 -9.28 2.96
CA ASP A 65 5.40 -7.98 3.60
C ASP A 65 3.98 -7.41 3.56
N LEU A 66 3.38 -7.30 2.37
CA LEU A 66 2.04 -6.73 2.21
C LEU A 66 0.98 -7.53 2.97
N ASP A 67 0.99 -8.86 2.87
CA ASP A 67 0.06 -9.73 3.60
C ASP A 67 0.19 -9.54 5.12
N THR A 68 1.42 -9.48 5.64
CA THR A 68 1.69 -9.25 7.07
C THR A 68 1.19 -7.88 7.51
N LEU A 69 1.42 -6.85 6.70
CA LEU A 69 1.00 -5.48 6.97
C LEU A 69 -0.51 -5.36 7.06
N LEU A 70 -1.24 -5.89 6.07
CA LEU A 70 -2.71 -5.84 6.04
C LEU A 70 -3.31 -6.58 7.23
N LYS A 71 -2.78 -7.76 7.57
CA LYS A 71 -3.20 -8.53 8.75
C LYS A 71 -2.94 -7.77 10.05
N ALA A 72 -1.74 -7.21 10.21
CA ALA A 72 -1.38 -6.44 11.40
C ALA A 72 -2.24 -5.19 11.58
N ALA A 73 -2.64 -4.56 10.47
CA ALA A 73 -3.55 -3.41 10.46
C ALA A 73 -5.03 -3.78 10.66
N GLY A 74 -5.37 -5.08 10.67
CA GLY A 74 -6.75 -5.55 10.80
C GLY A 74 -7.60 -5.35 9.54
N GLU A 75 -6.96 -5.12 8.39
CA GLU A 75 -7.64 -5.08 7.10
C GLU A 75 -8.21 -6.45 6.75
N LYS A 76 -9.37 -6.45 6.08
CA LYS A 76 -10.10 -7.69 5.77
C LYS A 76 -10.38 -7.79 4.27
N PRO A 77 -10.26 -9.00 3.69
CA PRO A 77 -10.67 -9.24 2.31
C PRO A 77 -12.20 -9.09 2.14
N PRO A 78 -12.70 -8.89 0.89
CA PRO A 78 -11.94 -8.84 -0.36
C PRO A 78 -11.16 -7.53 -0.55
N TYR A 79 -9.99 -7.64 -1.18
CA TYR A 79 -9.14 -6.49 -1.53
C TYR A 79 -9.27 -6.15 -3.02
N VAL A 80 -9.23 -4.86 -3.33
CA VAL A 80 -8.93 -4.37 -4.68
C VAL A 80 -7.51 -3.83 -4.67
N LEU A 81 -6.59 -4.48 -5.37
CA LEU A 81 -5.20 -4.03 -5.48
C LEU A 81 -5.03 -3.13 -6.71
N VAL A 82 -4.48 -1.94 -6.52
CA VAL A 82 -4.19 -0.98 -7.59
C VAL A 82 -2.71 -0.68 -7.60
N GLY A 83 -2.06 -0.96 -8.73
CA GLY A 83 -0.65 -0.65 -8.96
C GLY A 83 -0.47 0.59 -9.82
N SER A 84 0.61 1.33 -9.57
CA SER A 84 1.08 2.41 -10.46
C SER A 84 2.41 2.04 -11.11
N ARG A 85 2.69 2.64 -12.26
CA ARG A 85 4.01 2.62 -12.88
C ARG A 85 4.82 3.83 -12.40
N SER A 86 6.11 3.66 -12.10
CA SER A 86 7.02 4.79 -11.92
C SER A 86 7.17 5.56 -13.24
N ALA A 87 7.04 6.88 -13.23
CA ALA A 87 7.49 7.69 -14.37
C ALA A 87 8.99 7.44 -14.58
N ALA A 88 9.37 7.24 -15.85
CA ALA A 88 10.78 7.10 -16.25
C ALA A 88 11.50 8.45 -16.18
#